data_AF-A0A7X7LDT4-F1
#
_entry.id   AF-A0A7X7LDT4-F1
#
_cell.length_a   1.000
_cell.length_b   1.000
_cell.length_c   1.000
_cell.angle_alpha   90.00
_cell.angle_beta   90.00
_cell.angle_gamma   90.00
#
_symmetry.space_group_name_H-M   'P 1'
#
loop_
_entity.id
_entity.type
_entity.pdbx_description
1 polymer ?
#
loop_
_entity_poly.entity_id
_entity_poly.type
_entity_poly.pdbx_seq_one_letter_code
_entity_poly.pdbx_strand_id
1 'polypeptide(L)'
;MYGPLSSLATLEHGRTRRISSYDRTGGNRDCITIPAGRAVTIAAINGAGCIRHVWFTINHPDPLHRRALVLRMYWDGEKEPSVNCPVGDFFGQGWGEQYSFISLPLAAAPSNGRALNCYFPMPFARGARIEIANESAEPCRSFYYYVDYEELQAPARDSGRFHAVWNRNVSRPAQGVENEWGVLGATARNLTDACNHVILDARGRGHYVGVNYYVECPSTMWYGEGDDMWFIDGEAWPPSLHGTGTEDYFNSSWCPKEVYMHPYFGYPRVNEGQTGWLGRTHCYRFHIEEPIRFEKSLHGSIEIGHADSLTADVVTVAYWYQAEPHKRMPALPPYAQRGNMPHIGPREIHQWREAFRQAHGGKAVWGNEGLPKALAGTLERKLRKTAKRLAPPAAVRASAAEMRKQKKMLDER
;
A
#
# COMPACT_ATOMS: atom_id res chain seq x y z
N MET A 1 -15.11 -17.57 15.96
CA MET A 1 -14.41 -17.52 14.66
C MET A 1 -13.64 -18.82 14.56
N TYR A 2 -13.84 -19.59 13.49
CA TYR A 2 -13.09 -20.82 13.30
C TYR A 2 -12.08 -20.59 12.17
N GLY A 3 -10.82 -20.99 12.37
CA GLY A 3 -9.71 -20.71 11.44
C GLY A 3 -9.85 -21.43 10.08
N PRO A 4 -8.93 -21.22 9.12
CA PRO A 4 -9.10 -21.69 7.73
C PRO A 4 -9.24 -23.22 7.57
N LEU A 5 -8.87 -24.01 8.59
CA LEU A 5 -8.97 -25.47 8.55
C LEU A 5 -10.29 -26.03 9.12
N SER A 6 -11.03 -25.23 9.89
CA SER A 6 -12.14 -25.74 10.69
C SER A 6 -13.36 -26.17 9.89
N SER A 7 -13.61 -25.51 8.75
CA SER A 7 -14.74 -25.83 7.87
C SER A 7 -14.37 -26.86 6.80
N LEU A 8 -13.09 -27.26 6.66
CA LEU A 8 -12.65 -28.17 5.60
C LEU A 8 -13.31 -29.56 5.68
N ALA A 9 -13.61 -30.04 6.89
CA ALA A 9 -14.30 -31.31 7.09
C ALA A 9 -15.84 -31.17 6.97
N THR A 10 -16.36 -29.95 6.87
CA THR A 10 -17.79 -29.68 6.71
C THR A 10 -18.15 -29.82 5.23
N LEU A 11 -19.12 -30.67 4.92
CA LEU A 11 -19.63 -30.82 3.57
C LEU A 11 -20.59 -29.66 3.26
N GLU A 12 -20.18 -28.76 2.37
CA GLU A 12 -20.99 -27.65 1.90
C GLU A 12 -21.65 -27.97 0.55
N HIS A 13 -22.89 -27.49 0.37
CA HIS A 13 -23.54 -27.53 -0.94
C HIS A 13 -22.96 -26.43 -1.83
N GLY A 14 -22.41 -26.79 -2.98
CA GLY A 14 -21.88 -25.84 -3.94
C GLY A 14 -21.40 -26.51 -5.21
N ARG A 15 -21.10 -25.71 -6.23
CA ARG A 15 -20.49 -26.18 -7.47
C ARG A 15 -19.24 -25.37 -7.78
N THR A 16 -18.08 -26.02 -7.78
CA THR A 16 -16.83 -25.39 -8.21
C THR A 16 -16.82 -25.19 -9.73
N ARG A 17 -16.34 -24.03 -10.15
CA ARG A 17 -16.16 -23.64 -11.55
C ARG A 17 -14.82 -22.96 -11.72
N ARG A 18 -14.29 -23.03 -12.94
CA ARG A 18 -13.06 -22.35 -13.35
C ARG A 18 -13.27 -21.66 -14.69
N ILE A 19 -12.79 -20.43 -14.81
CA ILE A 19 -12.50 -19.78 -16.08
C ILE A 19 -10.97 -19.67 -16.18
N SER A 20 -10.39 -20.16 -17.26
CA SER A 20 -8.94 -20.12 -17.46
C SER A 20 -8.57 -19.82 -18.90
N SER A 21 -7.29 -19.49 -19.09
CA SER A 21 -6.66 -19.28 -20.40
C SER A 21 -6.40 -20.57 -21.21
N TYR A 22 -6.96 -21.72 -20.81
CA TYR A 22 -6.67 -22.99 -21.47
C TYR A 22 -7.03 -22.99 -22.96
N ASP A 23 -6.28 -23.77 -23.74
CA ASP A 23 -6.49 -23.93 -25.16
C ASP A 23 -7.81 -24.66 -25.45
N ARG A 24 -8.78 -23.94 -26.03
CA ARG A 24 -10.11 -24.48 -26.33
C ARG A 24 -10.10 -25.59 -27.38
N THR A 25 -9.00 -25.78 -28.12
CA THR A 25 -8.83 -26.89 -29.06
C THR A 25 -8.38 -28.19 -28.40
N GLY A 26 -7.96 -28.14 -27.12
CA GLY A 26 -7.28 -29.24 -26.43
C GLY A 26 -5.78 -29.30 -26.70
N GLY A 27 -5.21 -28.28 -27.37
CA GLY A 27 -3.77 -28.10 -27.52
C GLY A 27 -3.09 -27.57 -26.25
N ASN A 28 -1.90 -26.98 -26.41
CA ASN A 28 -1.05 -26.48 -25.30
C ASN A 28 -0.77 -24.98 -25.39
N ARG A 29 -1.55 -24.22 -26.18
CA ARG A 29 -1.46 -22.75 -26.20
C ARG A 29 -2.36 -22.17 -25.10
N ASP A 30 -2.06 -22.50 -23.85
CA ASP A 30 -2.89 -22.19 -22.67
C ASP A 30 -2.77 -20.74 -22.16
N CYS A 31 -2.62 -19.79 -23.08
CA CYS A 31 -2.50 -18.37 -22.78
C CYS A 31 -3.31 -17.53 -23.76
N ILE A 32 -3.62 -16.31 -23.33
CA ILE A 32 -4.18 -15.27 -24.22
C ILE A 32 -3.15 -14.17 -24.46
N THR A 33 -3.28 -13.49 -25.59
CA THR A 33 -2.59 -12.23 -25.87
C THR A 33 -3.46 -11.07 -25.42
N ILE A 34 -2.88 -10.08 -24.74
CA ILE A 34 -3.57 -8.82 -24.42
C ILE A 34 -2.94 -7.71 -25.26
N PRO A 35 -3.64 -7.20 -26.29
CA PRO A 35 -3.09 -6.18 -27.19
C PRO A 35 -2.67 -4.91 -26.45
N ALA A 36 -1.65 -4.22 -26.97
CA ALA A 36 -1.24 -2.91 -26.47
C ALA A 36 -2.40 -1.90 -26.48
N GLY A 37 -2.54 -1.11 -25.43
CA GLY A 37 -3.58 -0.09 -25.28
C GLY A 37 -5.02 -0.62 -25.23
N ARG A 38 -5.23 -1.94 -25.07
CA ARG A 38 -6.56 -2.57 -25.05
C ARG A 38 -6.84 -3.24 -23.72
N ALA A 39 -8.12 -3.41 -23.43
CA ALA A 39 -8.59 -4.18 -22.30
C ALA A 39 -9.26 -5.47 -22.78
N VAL A 40 -9.03 -6.57 -22.06
CA VAL A 40 -9.63 -7.88 -22.32
C VAL A 40 -10.37 -8.33 -21.08
N THR A 41 -11.65 -8.69 -21.24
CA THR A 41 -12.40 -9.38 -20.18
C THR A 41 -11.94 -10.83 -20.12
N ILE A 42 -11.28 -11.20 -19.02
CA ILE A 42 -10.75 -12.55 -18.80
C ILE A 42 -11.76 -13.45 -18.09
N ALA A 43 -12.74 -12.88 -17.39
CA ALA A 43 -13.84 -13.62 -16.79
C ALA A 43 -15.12 -12.79 -16.82
N ALA A 44 -16.23 -13.42 -17.23
CA ALA A 44 -17.58 -12.90 -17.12
C ALA A 44 -18.45 -14.02 -16.54
N ILE A 45 -18.94 -13.81 -15.32
CA ILE A 45 -19.67 -14.80 -14.54
C ILE A 45 -21.09 -14.26 -14.31
N ASN A 46 -22.08 -15.12 -14.51
CA ASN A 46 -23.49 -14.81 -14.27
C ASN A 46 -23.96 -15.43 -12.94
N GLY A 47 -25.02 -14.88 -12.35
CA GLY A 47 -25.62 -15.41 -11.14
C GLY A 47 -24.85 -15.06 -9.86
N ALA A 48 -25.12 -15.81 -8.79
CA ALA A 48 -24.46 -15.63 -7.50
C ALA A 48 -23.25 -16.57 -7.36
N GLY A 49 -22.22 -16.11 -6.67
CA GLY A 49 -21.02 -16.90 -6.46
C GLY A 49 -20.01 -16.25 -5.54
N CYS A 50 -18.90 -16.94 -5.34
CA CYS A 50 -17.73 -16.39 -4.65
C CYS A 50 -16.46 -16.85 -5.37
N ILE A 51 -15.67 -15.91 -5.89
CA ILE A 51 -14.31 -16.24 -6.34
C ILE A 51 -13.51 -16.64 -5.09
N ARG A 52 -12.79 -17.75 -5.16
CA ARG A 52 -12.00 -18.30 -4.06
C ARG A 52 -10.51 -18.30 -4.37
N HIS A 53 -10.15 -18.30 -5.66
CA HIS A 53 -8.76 -18.27 -6.08
C HIS A 53 -8.61 -17.58 -7.44
N VAL A 54 -7.61 -16.71 -7.52
CA VAL A 54 -7.14 -16.11 -8.77
C VAL A 54 -5.65 -16.38 -8.89
N TRP A 55 -5.24 -16.91 -10.03
CA TRP A 55 -3.83 -17.12 -10.36
C TRP A 55 -3.49 -16.47 -11.70
N PHE A 56 -2.34 -15.78 -11.77
CA PHE A 56 -1.77 -15.24 -13.01
C PHE A 56 -0.29 -15.62 -13.18
N THR A 57 0.16 -15.81 -14.43
CA THR A 57 1.57 -15.60 -14.81
C THR A 57 1.65 -14.91 -16.17
N ILE A 58 2.69 -14.11 -16.36
CA ILE A 58 2.73 -13.06 -17.39
C ILE A 58 4.07 -13.10 -18.11
N ASN A 59 4.01 -13.18 -19.44
CA ASN A 59 5.14 -12.97 -20.34
C ASN A 59 4.89 -11.70 -21.16
N HIS A 60 5.69 -10.66 -20.87
CA HIS A 60 5.54 -9.34 -21.46
C HIS A 60 6.92 -8.69 -21.66
N PRO A 61 7.18 -8.02 -22.81
CA PRO A 61 8.49 -7.41 -23.07
C PRO A 61 8.77 -6.14 -22.27
N ASP A 62 7.75 -5.34 -21.93
CA ASP A 62 7.88 -4.17 -21.06
C ASP A 62 8.44 -4.55 -19.67
N PRO A 63 9.57 -4.00 -19.20
CA PRO A 63 10.13 -4.31 -17.88
C PRO A 63 9.22 -3.87 -16.72
N LEU A 64 8.36 -2.88 -16.92
CA LEU A 64 7.37 -2.41 -15.94
C LEU A 64 5.96 -2.96 -16.25
N HIS A 65 5.83 -4.04 -17.01
CA HIS A 65 4.53 -4.65 -17.37
C HIS A 65 3.61 -4.92 -16.17
N ARG A 66 4.16 -5.23 -15.00
CA ARG A 66 3.38 -5.44 -13.77
C ARG A 66 2.71 -4.15 -13.26
N ARG A 67 3.24 -2.97 -13.64
CA ARG A 67 2.59 -1.66 -13.44
C ARG A 67 1.77 -1.18 -14.64
N ALA A 68 2.04 -1.72 -15.83
CA ALA A 68 1.35 -1.37 -17.07
C ALA A 68 0.03 -2.15 -17.27
N LEU A 69 0.00 -3.40 -16.83
CA LEU A 69 -1.22 -4.21 -16.81
C LEU A 69 -2.05 -3.82 -15.58
N VAL A 70 -3.29 -3.41 -15.79
CA VAL A 70 -4.23 -2.98 -14.74
C VAL A 70 -5.33 -4.03 -14.59
N LEU A 71 -5.48 -4.52 -13.37
CA LEU A 71 -6.55 -5.42 -12.95
C LEU A 71 -7.78 -4.61 -12.58
N ARG A 72 -8.90 -4.92 -13.24
CA ARG A 72 -10.21 -4.34 -12.92
C ARG A 72 -11.21 -5.44 -12.60
N MET A 73 -11.92 -5.31 -11.49
CA MET A 73 -13.02 -6.21 -11.13
C MET A 73 -14.30 -5.42 -10.88
N TYR A 74 -15.41 -5.97 -11.35
CA TYR A 74 -16.73 -5.38 -11.28
C TYR A 74 -17.71 -6.40 -10.71
N TRP A 75 -18.50 -5.99 -9.74
CA TRP A 75 -19.50 -6.83 -9.08
C TRP A 75 -20.93 -6.41 -9.42
N ASP A 76 -21.84 -7.38 -9.52
CA ASP A 76 -23.29 -7.15 -9.52
C ASP A 76 -23.84 -6.21 -10.60
N GLY A 77 -23.13 -6.12 -11.73
CA GLY A 77 -23.48 -5.27 -12.87
C GLY A 77 -23.04 -3.81 -12.74
N GLU A 78 -22.17 -3.49 -11.79
CA GLU A 78 -21.63 -2.14 -11.65
C GLU A 78 -20.81 -1.68 -12.85
N LYS A 79 -20.80 -0.36 -13.08
CA LYS A 79 -20.06 0.28 -14.19
C LYS A 79 -18.67 0.75 -13.76
N GLU A 80 -18.52 1.17 -12.51
CA GLU A 80 -17.24 1.56 -11.93
C GLU A 80 -16.62 0.33 -11.26
N PRO A 81 -15.31 0.09 -11.37
CA PRO A 81 -14.69 -1.09 -10.78
C PRO A 81 -14.50 -0.94 -9.26
N SER A 82 -14.86 -1.98 -8.51
CA SER A 82 -14.52 -2.13 -7.09
C SER A 82 -13.04 -2.44 -6.83
N VAL A 83 -12.34 -3.03 -7.81
CA VAL A 83 -10.88 -3.25 -7.80
C VAL A 83 -10.29 -2.54 -8.99
N ASN A 84 -9.30 -1.65 -8.77
CA ASN A 84 -8.62 -0.94 -9.86
C ASN A 84 -7.15 -0.69 -9.49
N CYS A 85 -6.28 -1.65 -9.82
CA CYS A 85 -4.88 -1.65 -9.40
C CYS A 85 -3.97 -2.17 -10.52
N PRO A 86 -2.72 -1.70 -10.61
CA PRO A 86 -1.72 -2.42 -11.38
C PRO A 86 -1.56 -3.85 -10.87
N VAL A 87 -1.43 -4.83 -11.77
CA VAL A 87 -1.44 -6.26 -11.44
C VAL A 87 -0.32 -6.60 -10.44
N GLY A 88 0.90 -6.10 -10.64
CA GLY A 88 2.02 -6.35 -9.73
C GLY A 88 1.75 -5.87 -8.32
N ASP A 89 1.46 -4.57 -8.18
CA ASP A 89 1.22 -3.94 -6.89
C ASP A 89 0.01 -4.60 -6.17
N PHE A 90 -1.01 -5.08 -6.89
CA PHE A 90 -2.10 -5.86 -6.28
C PHE A 90 -1.62 -7.19 -5.66
N PHE A 91 -0.67 -7.89 -6.29
CA PHE A 91 -0.17 -9.20 -5.83
C PHE A 91 1.08 -9.13 -4.95
N GLY A 92 1.41 -7.96 -4.39
CA GLY A 92 2.62 -7.84 -3.55
C GLY A 92 3.92 -7.75 -4.34
N GLN A 93 3.91 -7.21 -5.56
CA GLN A 93 5.07 -7.08 -6.44
C GLN A 93 5.24 -5.63 -6.91
N GLY A 94 5.84 -4.79 -6.06
CA GLY A 94 6.01 -3.35 -6.30
C GLY A 94 7.02 -3.03 -7.41
N TRP A 95 7.00 -1.79 -7.91
CA TRP A 95 7.99 -1.21 -8.84
C TRP A 95 8.20 -1.93 -10.18
N GLY A 96 7.34 -2.90 -10.52
CA GLY A 96 7.58 -3.82 -11.63
C GLY A 96 8.61 -4.92 -11.34
N GLU A 97 9.09 -5.03 -10.10
CA GLU A 97 10.06 -6.03 -9.65
C GLU A 97 9.41 -7.43 -9.54
N GLN A 98 10.27 -8.43 -9.37
CA GLN A 98 9.88 -9.83 -9.18
C GLN A 98 10.69 -10.43 -8.03
N TYR A 99 9.99 -10.92 -7.01
CA TYR A 99 10.58 -11.54 -5.82
C TYR A 99 9.56 -12.47 -5.17
N SER A 100 10.03 -13.52 -4.50
CA SER A 100 9.15 -14.43 -3.78
C SER A 100 8.42 -13.68 -2.66
N PHE A 101 7.11 -13.91 -2.55
CA PHE A 101 6.27 -13.32 -1.51
C PHE A 101 5.25 -14.37 -1.07
N ILE A 102 5.15 -14.60 0.23
CA ILE A 102 4.27 -15.62 0.81
C ILE A 102 3.50 -14.97 1.98
N SER A 103 2.19 -14.92 1.85
CA SER A 103 1.24 -14.57 2.91
C SER A 103 0.01 -15.47 2.81
N LEU A 104 -0.94 -15.34 3.73
CA LEU A 104 -2.19 -16.10 3.68
C LEU A 104 -3.06 -15.72 2.47
N PRO A 105 -3.42 -14.44 2.22
CA PRO A 105 -4.31 -14.10 1.13
C PRO A 105 -3.61 -13.92 -0.22
N LEU A 106 -2.30 -13.65 -0.26
CA LEU A 106 -1.55 -13.37 -1.48
C LEU A 106 -0.20 -14.10 -1.51
N ALA A 107 0.22 -14.56 -2.69
CA ALA A 107 1.56 -15.11 -2.86
C ALA A 107 2.12 -14.85 -4.27
N ALA A 108 3.40 -14.48 -4.36
CA ALA A 108 4.20 -14.54 -5.57
C ALA A 108 5.16 -15.74 -5.46
N ALA A 109 4.75 -16.87 -6.05
CA ALA A 109 5.37 -18.18 -5.89
C ALA A 109 6.60 -18.37 -6.84
N PRO A 110 7.29 -19.55 -6.82
CA PRO A 110 8.56 -19.79 -7.51
C PRO A 110 8.64 -19.42 -9.00
N SER A 111 9.86 -19.46 -9.55
CA SER A 111 10.28 -18.69 -10.75
C SER A 111 10.41 -17.20 -10.44
N ASN A 112 11.04 -16.89 -9.31
CA ASN A 112 11.33 -15.53 -8.85
C ASN A 112 10.08 -14.63 -8.73
N GLY A 113 9.01 -15.12 -8.11
CA GLY A 113 7.78 -14.33 -7.91
C GLY A 113 6.91 -14.19 -9.16
N ARG A 114 7.00 -15.11 -10.12
CA ARG A 114 6.23 -15.04 -11.38
C ARG A 114 4.82 -15.62 -11.31
N ALA A 115 4.56 -16.53 -10.38
CA ALA A 115 3.23 -17.11 -10.19
C ALA A 115 2.47 -16.32 -9.12
N LEU A 116 1.54 -15.46 -9.55
CA LEU A 116 0.79 -14.56 -8.70
C LEU A 116 -0.51 -15.24 -8.26
N ASN A 117 -0.73 -15.40 -6.95
CA ASN A 117 -1.87 -16.09 -6.37
C ASN A 117 -2.62 -15.16 -5.41
N CYS A 118 -3.95 -15.24 -5.44
CA CYS A 118 -4.84 -14.52 -4.54
C CYS A 118 -5.94 -15.47 -4.04
N TYR A 119 -6.14 -15.48 -2.73
CA TYR A 119 -7.08 -16.32 -2.01
C TYR A 119 -8.12 -15.50 -1.24
N PHE A 120 -8.18 -14.17 -1.45
CA PHE A 120 -9.29 -13.38 -0.92
C PHE A 120 -10.62 -13.90 -1.47
N PRO A 121 -11.62 -14.22 -0.63
CA PRO A 121 -12.95 -14.53 -1.11
C PRO A 121 -13.59 -13.29 -1.73
N MET A 122 -14.15 -13.38 -2.92
CA MET A 122 -14.81 -12.24 -3.59
C MET A 122 -16.26 -12.61 -3.92
N PRO A 123 -17.20 -12.41 -2.98
CA PRO A 123 -18.61 -12.72 -3.18
C PRO A 123 -19.25 -11.78 -4.21
N PHE A 124 -20.21 -12.29 -4.97
CA PHE A 124 -21.07 -11.53 -5.87
C PHE A 124 -22.46 -12.16 -5.93
N ALA A 125 -23.49 -11.34 -6.17
CA ALA A 125 -24.90 -11.71 -6.18
C ALA A 125 -25.51 -11.76 -7.59
N ARG A 126 -25.09 -10.88 -8.51
CA ARG A 126 -25.66 -10.73 -9.87
C ARG A 126 -24.60 -10.77 -10.95
N GLY A 127 -23.53 -11.51 -10.70
CA GLY A 127 -22.42 -11.71 -11.61
C GLY A 127 -21.17 -10.93 -11.26
N ALA A 128 -20.08 -11.29 -11.93
CA ALA A 128 -18.76 -10.71 -11.77
C ALA A 128 -18.08 -10.55 -13.14
N ARG A 129 -17.31 -9.48 -13.32
CA ARG A 129 -16.49 -9.27 -14.51
C ARG A 129 -15.07 -8.94 -14.10
N ILE A 130 -14.09 -9.63 -14.66
CA ILE A 130 -12.67 -9.33 -14.47
C ILE A 130 -12.06 -8.95 -15.81
N GLU A 131 -11.39 -7.80 -15.83
CA GLU A 131 -10.72 -7.24 -17.00
C GLU A 131 -9.24 -6.99 -16.69
N ILE A 132 -8.40 -7.21 -17.70
CA ILE A 132 -7.01 -6.78 -17.70
C ILE A 132 -6.85 -5.73 -18.80
N ALA A 133 -6.48 -4.52 -18.42
CA ALA A 133 -6.14 -3.45 -19.35
C ALA A 133 -4.62 -3.37 -19.52
N ASN A 134 -4.14 -3.42 -20.76
CA ASN A 134 -2.74 -3.24 -21.08
C ASN A 134 -2.48 -1.79 -21.47
N GLU A 135 -1.85 -1.02 -20.59
CA GLU A 135 -1.52 0.38 -20.82
C GLU A 135 -0.09 0.60 -21.35
N SER A 136 0.65 -0.48 -21.64
CA SER A 136 1.95 -0.39 -22.30
C SER A 136 1.81 -0.20 -23.82
N ALA A 137 2.93 0.16 -24.45
CA ALA A 137 3.04 0.23 -25.91
C ALA A 137 3.18 -1.15 -26.58
N GLU A 138 3.43 -2.20 -25.81
CA GLU A 138 3.71 -3.55 -26.31
C GLU A 138 2.58 -4.53 -25.96
N PRO A 139 2.30 -5.54 -26.80
CA PRO A 139 1.33 -6.56 -26.44
C PRO A 139 1.88 -7.47 -25.31
N CYS A 140 0.98 -7.87 -24.41
CA CYS A 140 1.23 -8.99 -23.50
C CYS A 140 1.21 -10.28 -24.31
N ARG A 141 2.38 -10.89 -24.53
CA ARG A 141 2.56 -12.04 -25.44
C ARG A 141 1.87 -13.29 -24.92
N SER A 142 1.92 -13.52 -23.61
CA SER A 142 1.28 -14.67 -22.98
C SER A 142 0.80 -14.29 -21.59
N PHE A 143 -0.51 -14.19 -21.43
CA PHE A 143 -1.18 -14.03 -20.15
C PHE A 143 -1.89 -15.32 -19.80
N TYR A 144 -1.42 -15.99 -18.75
CA TYR A 144 -2.00 -17.21 -18.23
C TYR A 144 -2.81 -16.86 -16.99
N TYR A 145 -4.02 -17.41 -16.86
CA TYR A 145 -4.84 -17.13 -15.70
C TYR A 145 -5.80 -18.26 -15.35
N TYR A 146 -6.06 -18.45 -14.05
CA TYR A 146 -7.17 -19.21 -13.49
C TYR A 146 -8.02 -18.27 -12.62
N VAL A 147 -9.34 -18.33 -12.78
CA VAL A 147 -10.33 -17.74 -11.89
C VAL A 147 -11.23 -18.87 -11.41
N ASP A 148 -10.98 -19.30 -10.18
CA ASP A 148 -11.69 -20.36 -9.49
C ASP A 148 -12.77 -19.78 -8.59
N TYR A 149 -14.00 -20.26 -8.74
CA TYR A 149 -15.13 -19.76 -7.98
C TYR A 149 -16.11 -20.86 -7.63
N GLU A 150 -16.88 -20.60 -6.59
CA GLU A 150 -18.05 -21.38 -6.20
C GLU A 150 -19.30 -20.71 -6.79
N GLU A 151 -20.04 -21.46 -7.59
CA GLU A 151 -21.38 -21.09 -8.05
C GLU A 151 -22.39 -21.36 -6.92
N LEU A 152 -23.14 -20.33 -6.54
CA LEU A 152 -24.10 -20.39 -5.43
C LEU A 152 -25.53 -20.31 -5.95
N GLN A 153 -26.43 -21.07 -5.33
CA GLN A 153 -27.86 -21.04 -5.68
C GLN A 153 -28.53 -19.71 -5.30
N ALA A 154 -28.00 -19.02 -4.29
CA ALA A 154 -28.45 -17.72 -3.84
C ALA A 154 -27.26 -16.89 -3.35
N PRO A 155 -27.34 -15.55 -3.38
CA PRO A 155 -26.32 -14.69 -2.82
C PRO A 155 -26.02 -15.01 -1.36
N ALA A 156 -24.74 -14.99 -0.99
CA ALA A 156 -24.33 -15.08 0.41
C ALA A 156 -24.95 -13.93 1.22
N ARG A 157 -25.65 -14.26 2.31
CA ARG A 157 -26.27 -13.28 3.20
C ARG A 157 -25.20 -12.39 3.84
N ASP A 158 -25.52 -11.10 3.97
CA ASP A 158 -24.67 -10.08 4.61
C ASP A 158 -23.21 -10.04 4.12
N SER A 159 -22.99 -10.46 2.87
CA SER A 159 -21.65 -10.47 2.26
C SER A 159 -21.28 -9.09 1.72
N GLY A 160 -20.12 -8.59 2.14
CA GLY A 160 -19.48 -7.45 1.50
C GLY A 160 -18.95 -7.81 0.11
N ARG A 161 -18.63 -6.78 -0.68
CA ARG A 161 -17.87 -6.90 -1.92
C ARG A 161 -16.41 -6.60 -1.68
N PHE A 162 -15.55 -7.37 -2.33
CA PHE A 162 -14.11 -7.19 -2.23
C PHE A 162 -13.68 -5.96 -3.03
N HIS A 163 -12.86 -5.13 -2.43
CA HIS A 163 -12.34 -3.93 -3.04
C HIS A 163 -10.83 -3.86 -2.89
N ALA A 164 -10.18 -3.22 -3.85
CA ALA A 164 -8.80 -2.84 -3.73
C ALA A 164 -8.50 -1.54 -4.49
N VAL A 165 -7.73 -0.66 -3.84
CA VAL A 165 -7.37 0.64 -4.39
C VAL A 165 -5.86 0.83 -4.32
N TRP A 166 -5.29 1.29 -5.43
CA TRP A 166 -3.89 1.68 -5.52
C TRP A 166 -3.77 3.19 -5.32
N ASN A 167 -2.88 3.63 -4.43
CA ASN A 167 -2.58 5.04 -4.22
C ASN A 167 -1.07 5.28 -4.23
N ARG A 168 -0.64 6.47 -4.67
CA ARG A 168 0.77 6.87 -4.71
C ARG A 168 0.94 8.31 -4.26
N ASN A 169 1.95 8.55 -3.44
CA ASN A 169 2.38 9.87 -3.01
C ASN A 169 3.91 9.96 -3.11
N VAL A 170 4.40 10.89 -3.93
CA VAL A 170 5.80 11.35 -3.83
C VAL A 170 5.79 12.50 -2.84
N SER A 171 6.03 12.20 -1.57
CA SER A 171 5.85 13.16 -0.49
C SER A 171 6.86 14.29 -0.56
N ARG A 172 6.50 15.39 0.10
CA ARG A 172 7.41 16.49 0.37
C ARG A 172 7.38 16.77 1.86
N PRO A 173 8.50 17.19 2.47
CA PRO A 173 8.54 17.49 3.89
C PRO A 173 7.50 18.56 4.22
N ALA A 174 6.56 18.25 5.11
CA ALA A 174 5.47 19.16 5.46
C ALA A 174 6.02 20.50 6.03
N GLN A 175 7.15 20.44 6.74
CA GLN A 175 7.83 21.61 7.28
C GLN A 175 8.79 22.29 6.28
N GLY A 176 8.98 21.68 5.10
CA GLY A 176 9.94 22.07 4.08
C GLY A 176 11.39 21.76 4.43
N VAL A 177 11.62 20.92 5.45
CA VAL A 177 12.92 20.48 5.94
C VAL A 177 12.76 19.03 6.40
N GLU A 178 13.66 18.15 5.98
CA GLU A 178 13.75 16.78 6.47
C GLU A 178 14.45 16.77 7.83
N ASN A 179 13.68 16.67 8.91
CA ASN A 179 14.17 16.73 10.28
C ASN A 179 13.79 15.47 11.07
N GLU A 180 13.95 14.32 10.44
CA GLU A 180 13.73 13.04 11.09
C GLU A 180 14.71 12.85 12.26
N TRP A 181 14.25 12.18 13.32
CA TRP A 181 14.98 12.01 14.59
C TRP A 181 15.46 13.31 15.26
N GLY A 182 14.95 14.46 14.81
CA GLY A 182 15.40 15.76 15.30
C GLY A 182 16.87 16.05 15.02
N VAL A 183 17.46 15.49 13.95
CA VAL A 183 18.87 15.69 13.57
C VAL A 183 19.23 17.18 13.39
N LEU A 184 18.24 18.00 13.01
CA LEU A 184 18.37 19.45 12.81
C LEU A 184 17.72 20.26 13.94
N GLY A 185 17.36 19.63 15.06
CA GLY A 185 16.72 20.24 16.23
C GLY A 185 15.32 19.70 16.51
N ALA A 186 14.55 20.41 17.34
CA ALA A 186 13.24 19.93 17.79
C ALA A 186 12.28 19.59 16.63
N THR A 187 11.62 18.44 16.72
CA THR A 187 10.62 17.96 15.77
C THR A 187 9.30 18.73 15.90
N ALA A 188 8.53 18.77 14.80
CA ALA A 188 7.17 19.28 14.83
C ALA A 188 6.23 18.23 15.47
N ARG A 189 5.09 18.69 16.00
CA ARG A 189 4.01 17.77 16.41
C ARG A 189 3.01 17.68 15.28
N ASN A 190 2.66 16.48 14.87
CA ASN A 190 1.53 16.27 13.97
C ASN A 190 0.23 16.18 14.77
N LEU A 191 -0.74 17.03 14.43
CA LEU A 191 -2.01 17.14 15.15
C LEU A 191 -3.21 17.05 14.17
N THR A 192 -2.95 16.45 13.01
CA THR A 192 -3.84 16.32 11.84
C THR A 192 -3.25 15.22 10.94
N ASP A 193 -3.98 14.78 9.93
CA ASP A 193 -3.51 13.83 8.91
C ASP A 193 -3.38 14.47 7.52
N ALA A 194 -3.36 15.81 7.45
CA ALA A 194 -3.52 16.55 6.19
C ALA A 194 -2.34 16.38 5.22
N CYS A 195 -1.19 15.93 5.72
CA CYS A 195 0.01 15.68 4.93
C CYS A 195 0.37 14.18 4.85
N ASN A 196 -0.34 13.33 5.58
CA ASN A 196 -0.14 11.89 5.60
C ASN A 196 -0.36 11.29 4.21
N HIS A 197 0.28 10.15 3.94
CA HIS A 197 -0.11 9.30 2.82
C HIS A 197 -1.44 8.61 3.13
N VAL A 198 -2.45 8.87 2.32
CA VAL A 198 -3.76 8.21 2.46
C VAL A 198 -3.66 6.76 1.98
N ILE A 199 -3.90 5.80 2.88
CA ILE A 199 -3.98 4.38 2.54
C ILE A 199 -5.36 4.06 1.97
N LEU A 200 -6.43 4.53 2.62
CA LEU A 200 -7.82 4.30 2.23
C LEU A 200 -8.72 5.47 2.63
N ASP A 201 -9.63 5.84 1.73
CA ASP A 201 -10.75 6.75 2.02
C ASP A 201 -12.03 6.15 1.42
N ALA A 202 -12.80 5.48 2.27
CA ALA A 202 -13.99 4.73 1.92
C ALA A 202 -15.26 5.28 2.59
N ARG A 203 -16.41 5.08 1.93
CA ARG A 203 -17.74 5.39 2.46
C ARG A 203 -18.67 4.20 2.26
N GLY A 204 -19.55 4.01 3.23
CA GLY A 204 -20.43 2.85 3.35
C GLY A 204 -20.13 2.06 4.63
N ARG A 205 -20.74 0.90 4.77
CA ARG A 205 -20.49 -0.05 5.86
C ARG A 205 -19.52 -1.13 5.37
N GLY A 206 -18.48 -1.40 6.13
CA GLY A 206 -17.47 -2.36 5.70
C GLY A 206 -16.41 -2.64 6.76
N HIS A 207 -15.33 -3.26 6.31
CA HIS A 207 -14.15 -3.49 7.11
C HIS A 207 -12.89 -3.65 6.24
N TYR A 208 -11.82 -2.99 6.67
CA TYR A 208 -10.51 -3.04 6.05
C TYR A 208 -9.73 -4.28 6.51
N VAL A 209 -9.05 -4.95 5.56
CA VAL A 209 -8.43 -6.26 5.77
C VAL A 209 -6.96 -6.33 5.38
N GLY A 210 -6.36 -5.24 4.88
CA GLY A 210 -4.91 -5.19 4.73
C GLY A 210 -4.37 -4.21 3.71
N VAL A 211 -3.04 -4.15 3.65
CA VAL A 211 -2.28 -3.30 2.75
C VAL A 211 -0.99 -3.96 2.31
N ASN A 212 -0.65 -3.77 1.03
CA ASN A 212 0.73 -3.81 0.56
C ASN A 212 1.26 -2.37 0.53
N TYR A 213 2.38 -2.12 1.20
CA TYR A 213 3.03 -0.81 1.34
C TYR A 213 4.42 -0.86 0.71
N TYR A 214 4.67 0.01 -0.26
CA TYR A 214 5.91 0.10 -1.00
C TYR A 214 6.51 1.48 -0.77
N VAL A 215 7.70 1.55 -0.18
CA VAL A 215 8.43 2.80 0.00
C VAL A 215 9.73 2.77 -0.79
N GLU A 216 9.97 3.80 -1.58
CA GLU A 216 11.28 4.10 -2.16
C GLU A 216 11.83 5.35 -1.46
N CYS A 217 12.75 5.12 -0.51
CA CYS A 217 13.41 6.14 0.27
C CYS A 217 14.64 6.67 -0.48
N PRO A 218 14.75 7.98 -0.75
CA PRO A 218 15.92 8.59 -1.38
C PRO A 218 17.03 8.91 -0.37
N SER A 219 16.88 8.60 0.92
CA SER A 219 17.82 8.94 2.00
C SER A 219 18.33 7.68 2.70
N THR A 220 19.49 7.77 3.35
CA THR A 220 19.98 6.71 4.24
C THR A 220 19.29 6.71 5.61
N MET A 221 18.54 7.79 5.93
CA MET A 221 17.76 7.91 7.16
C MET A 221 16.63 6.88 7.23
N TRP A 222 16.25 6.47 8.44
CA TRP A 222 15.08 5.60 8.65
C TRP A 222 13.83 6.28 8.12
N TYR A 223 13.02 5.57 7.34
CA TYR A 223 11.84 6.14 6.69
C TYR A 223 10.57 6.05 7.54
N GLY A 224 10.58 5.23 8.59
CA GLY A 224 9.38 4.64 9.15
C GLY A 224 9.01 5.10 10.56
N GLU A 225 9.46 6.27 11.02
CA GLU A 225 8.96 6.86 12.28
C GLU A 225 7.49 7.32 12.17
N GLY A 226 6.87 7.22 11.00
CA GLY A 226 5.54 7.74 10.76
C GLY A 226 4.43 6.87 11.34
N ASP A 227 3.50 7.49 12.07
CA ASP A 227 2.36 6.83 12.72
C ASP A 227 1.23 6.55 11.72
N ASP A 228 0.58 5.39 11.83
CA ASP A 228 -0.71 5.14 11.17
C ASP A 228 -1.88 5.80 11.95
N MET A 229 -2.84 6.35 11.23
CA MET A 229 -3.99 7.06 11.80
C MET A 229 -5.28 6.60 11.11
N TRP A 230 -6.25 6.08 11.87
CA TRP A 230 -7.53 5.62 11.32
C TRP A 230 -8.72 6.34 11.94
N PHE A 231 -9.38 7.19 11.14
CA PHE A 231 -10.58 7.91 11.53
C PHE A 231 -11.81 7.10 11.10
N ILE A 232 -12.45 6.46 12.07
CA ILE A 232 -13.63 5.62 11.85
C ILE A 232 -14.87 6.51 11.95
N ASP A 233 -15.79 6.39 10.98
CA ASP A 233 -17.10 7.03 10.99
C ASP A 233 -17.11 8.55 11.24
N GLY A 234 -16.04 9.24 10.83
CA GLY A 234 -15.90 10.69 10.93
C GLY A 234 -15.36 11.18 12.28
N GLU A 235 -14.65 10.33 13.02
CA GLU A 235 -13.88 10.72 14.21
C GLU A 235 -13.03 11.98 13.97
N ALA A 236 -12.93 12.81 15.02
CA ALA A 236 -12.00 13.94 15.04
C ALA A 236 -10.65 13.50 15.59
N TRP A 237 -9.61 14.31 15.38
CA TRP A 237 -8.31 14.04 15.96
C TRP A 237 -8.31 14.18 17.51
N PRO A 238 -7.59 13.29 18.23
CA PRO A 238 -6.89 12.12 17.73
C PRO A 238 -7.89 10.99 17.41
N PRO A 239 -7.65 10.21 16.35
CA PRO A 239 -8.47 9.03 16.06
C PRO A 239 -8.38 7.99 17.18
N SER A 240 -9.38 7.12 17.26
CA SER A 240 -9.39 6.00 18.19
C SER A 240 -8.26 4.99 17.95
N LEU A 241 -7.79 4.89 16.70
CA LEU A 241 -6.62 4.09 16.31
C LEU A 241 -5.51 5.03 15.81
N HIS A 242 -4.46 5.16 16.63
CA HIS A 242 -3.27 5.95 16.35
C HIS A 242 -2.04 5.09 16.68
N GLY A 243 -1.15 4.92 15.71
CA GLY A 243 0.06 4.11 15.81
C GLY A 243 1.22 4.81 16.49
N THR A 244 2.38 4.16 16.39
CA THR A 244 3.66 4.58 17.02
C THR A 244 4.87 4.55 16.08
N GLY A 245 4.67 4.07 14.85
CA GLY A 245 5.72 3.89 13.85
C GLY A 245 5.22 3.00 12.72
N THR A 246 5.86 3.12 11.57
CA THR A 246 5.52 2.34 10.39
C THR A 246 5.91 0.87 10.58
N GLU A 247 7.11 0.60 11.11
CA GLU A 247 7.53 -0.77 11.41
C GLU A 247 6.68 -1.39 12.52
N ASP A 248 6.25 -0.57 13.47
CA ASP A 248 5.36 -0.98 14.57
C ASP A 248 3.99 -1.37 14.02
N TYR A 249 3.42 -0.57 13.11
CA TYR A 249 2.21 -0.92 12.38
C TYR A 249 2.37 -2.23 11.60
N PHE A 250 3.55 -2.52 11.06
CA PHE A 250 3.86 -3.79 10.38
C PHE A 250 4.30 -4.92 11.33
N ASN A 251 3.99 -4.82 12.63
CA ASN A 251 4.27 -5.82 13.67
C ASN A 251 5.76 -6.17 13.84
N SER A 252 6.62 -5.19 13.60
CA SER A 252 8.06 -5.32 13.83
C SER A 252 8.51 -4.21 14.78
N SER A 253 9.81 -3.92 14.81
CA SER A 253 10.36 -2.93 15.74
C SER A 253 11.80 -2.58 15.37
N TRP A 254 12.29 -1.43 15.84
CA TRP A 254 13.70 -1.02 15.78
C TRP A 254 14.25 -0.89 14.35
N CYS A 255 13.50 -0.22 13.47
CA CYS A 255 13.94 0.14 12.13
C CYS A 255 14.46 -1.07 11.29
N PRO A 256 13.68 -2.16 11.16
CA PRO A 256 14.18 -3.40 10.57
C PRO A 256 14.49 -3.25 9.08
N LYS A 257 15.32 -4.16 8.59
CA LYS A 257 15.59 -4.32 7.14
C LYS A 257 15.94 -5.76 6.76
N GLU A 258 15.45 -6.71 7.54
CA GLU A 258 15.55 -8.13 7.27
C GLU A 258 14.35 -8.63 6.46
N VAL A 259 14.61 -9.59 5.57
CA VAL A 259 13.51 -10.31 4.92
C VAL A 259 12.82 -11.17 5.97
N TYR A 260 11.50 -10.98 6.12
CA TYR A 260 10.66 -11.75 7.02
C TYR A 260 9.28 -11.93 6.39
N MET A 261 8.68 -13.13 6.45
CA MET A 261 7.37 -13.40 5.84
C MET A 261 6.53 -14.25 6.78
N HIS A 262 5.53 -13.64 7.40
CA HIS A 262 4.52 -14.29 8.23
C HIS A 262 3.17 -14.29 7.48
N PRO A 263 2.28 -15.28 7.67
CA PRO A 263 0.99 -15.32 6.96
C PRO A 263 0.18 -14.01 6.95
N TYR A 264 0.31 -13.18 7.98
CA TYR A 264 -0.40 -11.90 8.10
C TYR A 264 0.46 -10.65 7.88
N PHE A 265 1.79 -10.70 7.96
CA PHE A 265 2.63 -9.49 7.85
C PHE A 265 4.07 -9.82 7.45
N GLY A 266 4.81 -8.82 6.96
CA GLY A 266 6.25 -8.99 6.75
C GLY A 266 6.85 -8.06 5.70
N TYR A 267 8.09 -8.40 5.33
CA TYR A 267 9.04 -7.67 4.52
C TYR A 267 9.63 -8.59 3.43
N PRO A 268 8.93 -8.85 2.32
CA PRO A 268 9.42 -9.78 1.28
C PRO A 268 10.49 -9.15 0.38
N ARG A 269 10.64 -7.82 0.40
CA ARG A 269 11.69 -7.07 -0.30
C ARG A 269 12.19 -5.95 0.59
N VAL A 270 13.48 -5.97 0.91
CA VAL A 270 14.16 -4.96 1.73
C VAL A 270 15.26 -4.28 0.94
N ASN A 271 15.84 -3.20 1.46
CA ASN A 271 16.91 -2.45 0.82
C ASN A 271 18.29 -3.13 0.95
N GLU A 272 18.38 -4.41 0.63
CA GLU A 272 19.58 -5.23 0.78
C GLU A 272 20.81 -4.62 0.09
N GLY A 273 21.95 -4.67 0.78
CA GLY A 273 23.23 -4.12 0.30
C GLY A 273 23.32 -2.59 0.28
N GLN A 274 22.27 -1.86 0.67
CA GLN A 274 22.27 -0.40 0.73
C GLN A 274 22.66 0.13 2.12
N THR A 275 23.22 1.34 2.15
CA THR A 275 23.54 2.04 3.40
C THR A 275 22.26 2.55 4.06
N GLY A 276 22.12 2.33 5.37
CA GLY A 276 20.92 2.72 6.11
C GLY A 276 19.67 2.07 5.53
N TRP A 277 18.67 2.90 5.19
CA TRP A 277 17.39 2.50 4.57
C TRP A 277 17.18 3.05 3.14
N LEU A 278 18.28 3.43 2.48
CA LEU A 278 18.25 3.94 1.11
C LEU A 278 17.70 2.88 0.14
N GLY A 279 16.76 3.28 -0.72
CA GLY A 279 16.18 2.43 -1.74
C GLY A 279 14.78 1.93 -1.36
N ARG A 280 14.47 0.71 -1.79
CA ARG A 280 13.09 0.20 -1.79
C ARG A 280 12.84 -0.81 -0.67
N THR A 281 11.69 -0.70 -0.02
CA THR A 281 11.21 -1.69 0.95
C THR A 281 9.73 -1.94 0.75
N HIS A 282 9.34 -3.20 0.63
CA HIS A 282 7.95 -3.65 0.59
C HIS A 282 7.61 -4.20 1.98
N CYS A 283 6.60 -3.63 2.61
CA CYS A 283 5.98 -4.12 3.84
C CYS A 283 4.54 -4.55 3.52
N TYR A 284 4.01 -5.55 4.23
CA TYR A 284 2.60 -5.89 4.15
C TYR A 284 2.03 -6.20 5.52
N ARG A 285 0.72 -5.95 5.67
CA ARG A 285 -0.07 -6.39 6.82
C ARG A 285 -1.50 -6.69 6.37
N PHE A 286 -2.00 -7.86 6.72
CA PHE A 286 -3.37 -8.30 6.51
C PHE A 286 -4.07 -8.46 7.86
N HIS A 287 -5.09 -7.64 8.07
CA HIS A 287 -5.95 -7.63 9.26
C HIS A 287 -7.04 -8.70 9.11
N ILE A 288 -6.62 -9.97 9.13
CA ILE A 288 -7.52 -11.13 8.90
C ILE A 288 -8.35 -11.43 10.15
N GLU A 289 -7.68 -11.51 11.29
CA GLU A 289 -8.31 -11.82 12.58
C GLU A 289 -8.82 -10.53 13.25
N GLU A 290 -8.25 -9.39 12.89
CA GLU A 290 -8.44 -8.07 13.51
C GLU A 290 -8.86 -6.96 12.53
N PRO A 291 -9.86 -7.16 11.65
CA PRO A 291 -10.22 -6.16 10.64
C PRO A 291 -10.71 -4.84 11.25
N ILE A 292 -10.35 -3.71 10.63
CA ILE A 292 -10.80 -2.37 11.05
C ILE A 292 -12.21 -2.13 10.48
N ARG A 293 -13.21 -2.12 11.34
CA ARG A 293 -14.64 -2.06 10.97
C ARG A 293 -15.16 -0.62 10.96
N PHE A 294 -16.12 -0.34 10.09
CA PHE A 294 -16.76 0.98 9.97
C PHE A 294 -18.21 0.84 9.48
N GLU A 295 -19.10 1.73 9.95
CA GLU A 295 -20.53 1.71 9.58
C GLU A 295 -20.89 2.77 8.53
N LYS A 296 -20.10 3.85 8.45
CA LYS A 296 -20.34 5.02 7.58
C LYS A 296 -19.14 5.35 6.70
N SER A 297 -17.93 5.34 7.26
CA SER A 297 -16.72 5.71 6.54
C SER A 297 -15.46 5.26 7.24
N LEU A 298 -14.40 5.06 6.48
CA LEU A 298 -13.06 4.84 7.00
C LEU A 298 -12.09 5.75 6.26
N HIS A 299 -11.35 6.57 7.02
CA HIS A 299 -10.19 7.30 6.52
C HIS A 299 -8.94 6.78 7.24
N GLY A 300 -8.11 6.04 6.51
CA GLY A 300 -6.83 5.52 7.01
C GLY A 300 -5.67 6.19 6.30
N SER A 301 -4.72 6.70 7.06
CA SER A 301 -3.52 7.36 6.55
C SER A 301 -2.29 6.98 7.38
N ILE A 302 -1.10 7.26 6.87
CA ILE A 302 0.17 7.03 7.57
C ILE A 302 1.12 8.17 7.28
N GLU A 303 1.83 8.65 8.30
CA GLU A 303 2.84 9.69 8.10
C GLU A 303 4.03 9.16 7.27
N ILE A 304 4.73 10.05 6.57
CA ILE A 304 6.00 9.72 5.90
C ILE A 304 7.16 10.35 6.67
N GLY A 305 7.76 9.53 7.55
CA GLY A 305 8.60 10.02 8.64
C GLY A 305 7.79 10.77 9.69
N HIS A 306 8.38 11.00 10.86
CA HIS A 306 7.68 11.68 11.96
C HIS A 306 7.19 13.06 11.52
N ALA A 307 5.90 13.34 11.70
CA ALA A 307 5.24 14.57 11.29
C ALA A 307 5.37 14.89 9.79
N ASP A 308 5.36 13.87 8.92
CA ASP A 308 5.50 13.98 7.47
C ASP A 308 6.76 14.74 7.06
N SER A 309 7.86 14.50 7.79
CA SER A 309 9.10 15.24 7.59
C SER A 309 9.93 14.74 6.42
N LEU A 310 9.65 13.56 5.85
CA LEU A 310 10.50 12.96 4.82
C LEU A 310 9.91 13.05 3.40
N THR A 311 10.81 13.17 2.43
CA THR A 311 10.53 12.87 1.02
C THR A 311 10.68 11.37 0.81
N ALA A 312 9.65 10.71 0.32
CA ALA A 312 9.71 9.35 -0.19
C ALA A 312 8.68 9.14 -1.29
N ASP A 313 8.91 8.17 -2.16
CA ASP A 313 7.86 7.67 -3.05
C ASP A 313 7.16 6.49 -2.39
N VAL A 314 5.94 6.73 -1.91
CA VAL A 314 5.12 5.75 -1.22
C VAL A 314 3.98 5.33 -2.12
N VAL A 315 3.79 4.02 -2.26
CA VAL A 315 2.69 3.40 -2.99
C VAL A 315 2.01 2.40 -2.07
N THR A 316 0.69 2.39 -2.06
CA THR A 316 -0.09 1.40 -1.30
C THR A 316 -1.16 0.75 -2.16
N VAL A 317 -1.42 -0.54 -1.91
CA VAL A 317 -2.67 -1.18 -2.29
C VAL A 317 -3.41 -1.58 -1.03
N ALA A 318 -4.54 -0.92 -0.76
CA ALA A 318 -5.43 -1.25 0.36
C ALA A 318 -6.50 -2.26 -0.10
N TYR A 319 -6.83 -3.20 0.78
CA TYR A 319 -7.84 -4.25 0.55
C TYR A 319 -8.93 -4.17 1.62
N TRP A 320 -10.20 -4.24 1.22
CA TRP A 320 -11.31 -4.20 2.17
C TRP A 320 -12.58 -4.86 1.61
N TYR A 321 -13.55 -5.07 2.48
CA TYR A 321 -14.90 -5.44 2.11
C TYR A 321 -15.88 -4.34 2.49
N GLN A 322 -16.85 -4.04 1.64
CA GLN A 322 -17.95 -3.16 2.01
C GLN A 322 -19.25 -3.50 1.30
N ALA A 323 -20.35 -2.95 1.82
CA ALA A 323 -21.62 -2.93 1.12
C ALA A 323 -21.58 -1.94 -0.05
N GLU A 324 -22.33 -2.27 -1.10
CA GLU A 324 -22.56 -1.38 -2.24
C GLU A 324 -23.72 -0.41 -1.97
N PRO A 325 -23.72 0.80 -2.56
CA PRO A 325 -22.70 1.32 -3.48
C PRO A 325 -21.44 1.85 -2.77
N HIS A 326 -20.28 1.68 -3.40
CA HIS A 326 -19.03 2.28 -2.94
C HIS A 326 -18.81 3.73 -3.42
N LYS A 327 -17.95 4.46 -2.71
CA LYS A 327 -17.43 5.75 -3.17
C LYS A 327 -16.64 5.52 -4.45
N ARG A 328 -16.81 6.37 -5.47
CA ARG A 328 -16.04 6.26 -6.72
C ARG A 328 -14.53 6.20 -6.42
N MET A 329 -13.87 5.19 -6.98
CA MET A 329 -12.43 5.02 -6.82
C MET A 329 -11.66 6.18 -7.45
N PRO A 330 -10.51 6.58 -6.88
CA PRO A 330 -9.57 7.45 -7.57
C PRO A 330 -9.19 6.87 -8.93
N ALA A 331 -9.06 7.75 -9.93
CA ALA A 331 -8.52 7.34 -11.21
C ALA A 331 -7.03 7.00 -11.04
N LEU A 332 -6.59 5.91 -11.68
CA LEU A 332 -5.16 5.62 -11.74
C LEU A 332 -4.46 6.73 -12.54
N PRO A 333 -3.32 7.26 -12.05
CA PRO A 333 -2.47 8.12 -12.85
C PRO A 333 -2.09 7.38 -14.15
N PRO A 334 -1.94 8.08 -15.30
CA PRO A 334 -1.51 7.46 -16.55
C PRO A 334 -0.22 6.65 -16.36
N TYR A 335 -0.02 5.59 -17.16
CA TYR A 335 1.13 4.69 -17.03
C TYR A 335 2.49 5.42 -16.94
N ALA A 336 2.68 6.48 -17.74
CA ALA A 336 3.89 7.30 -17.71
C ALA A 336 4.19 7.97 -16.34
N GLN A 337 3.18 8.13 -15.48
CA GLN A 337 3.29 8.69 -14.14
C GLN A 337 3.38 7.62 -13.04
N ARG A 338 3.43 6.33 -13.40
CA ARG A 338 3.58 5.20 -12.46
C ARG A 338 5.00 4.62 -12.45
N GLY A 339 5.92 5.22 -13.21
CA GLY A 339 7.34 4.84 -13.23
C GLY A 339 8.02 5.07 -11.88
N ASN A 340 9.10 4.33 -11.65
CA ASN A 340 9.87 4.42 -10.41
C ASN A 340 10.71 5.69 -10.34
N MET A 341 11.11 6.08 -9.13
CA MET A 341 12.04 7.19 -8.97
C MET A 341 13.44 6.82 -9.47
N PRO A 342 14.26 7.81 -9.89
CA PRO A 342 15.66 7.57 -10.23
C PRO A 342 16.43 7.01 -9.02
N HIS A 343 17.30 6.04 -9.28
CA HIS A 343 18.14 5.47 -8.24
C HIS A 343 19.13 6.51 -7.70
N ILE A 344 19.22 6.62 -6.37
CA ILE A 344 20.25 7.38 -5.68
C ILE A 344 21.44 6.46 -5.43
N GLY A 345 22.60 6.80 -6.01
CA GLY A 345 23.82 6.01 -5.88
C GLY A 345 25.02 6.81 -5.36
N PRO A 346 26.24 6.26 -5.47
CA PRO A 346 27.46 6.89 -5.00
C PRO A 346 27.70 8.29 -5.60
N ARG A 347 27.23 8.54 -6.83
CA ARG A 347 27.40 9.84 -7.50
C ARG A 347 26.58 10.93 -6.83
N GLU A 348 25.30 10.70 -6.62
CA GLU A 348 24.38 11.67 -5.99
C GLU A 348 24.81 11.93 -4.55
N ILE A 349 25.16 10.87 -3.81
CA ILE A 349 25.67 10.97 -2.43
C ILE A 349 26.98 11.78 -2.40
N HIS A 350 27.87 11.61 -3.37
CA HIS A 350 29.11 12.38 -3.44
C HIS A 350 28.86 13.87 -3.72
N GLN A 351 27.85 14.20 -4.53
CA GLN A 351 27.43 15.59 -4.74
C GLN A 351 26.89 16.22 -3.45
N TRP A 352 26.13 15.48 -2.65
CA TRP A 352 25.65 15.95 -1.34
C TRP A 352 26.80 16.18 -0.36
N ARG A 353 27.77 15.25 -0.34
CA ARG A 353 29.00 15.40 0.45
C ARG A 353 29.75 16.66 0.03
N GLU A 354 29.89 16.93 -1.26
CA GLU A 354 30.56 18.15 -1.72
C GLU A 354 29.80 19.42 -1.32
N ALA A 355 28.47 19.44 -1.44
CA ALA A 355 27.66 20.54 -0.93
C ALA A 355 27.85 20.76 0.57
N PHE A 356 27.94 19.68 1.36
CA PHE A 356 28.25 19.74 2.79
C PHE A 356 29.65 20.31 3.06
N ARG A 357 30.67 19.92 2.29
CA ARG A 357 32.03 20.48 2.38
C ARG A 357 32.04 21.97 2.06
N GLN A 358 31.33 22.39 1.01
CA GLN A 358 31.21 23.80 0.62
C GLN A 358 30.49 24.64 1.67
N ALA A 359 29.46 24.09 2.33
CA ALA A 359 28.83 24.75 3.48
C ALA A 359 29.82 25.01 4.63
N HIS A 360 30.86 24.17 4.75
CA HIS A 360 31.97 24.35 5.70
C HIS A 360 33.15 25.18 5.14
N GLY A 361 32.93 25.91 4.05
CA GLY A 361 33.95 26.74 3.41
C GLY A 361 35.02 25.94 2.66
N GLY A 362 34.68 24.75 2.14
CA GLY A 362 35.57 23.91 1.34
C GLY A 362 36.67 23.21 2.14
N LYS A 363 36.60 23.23 3.47
CA LYS A 363 37.59 22.63 4.37
C LYS A 363 37.69 21.11 4.20
N ALA A 364 38.79 20.55 4.67
CA ALA A 364 38.99 19.10 4.77
C ALA A 364 38.19 18.52 5.95
N VAL A 365 36.86 18.55 5.84
CA VAL A 365 35.94 17.96 6.82
C VAL A 365 35.79 16.46 6.59
N TRP A 366 35.64 15.71 7.69
CA TRP A 366 35.47 14.27 7.64
C TRP A 366 34.08 13.88 7.12
N GLY A 367 33.03 14.56 7.58
CA GLY A 367 31.63 14.34 7.21
C GLY A 367 30.69 14.05 8.39
N ASN A 368 31.18 14.11 9.63
CA ASN A 368 30.39 13.93 10.86
C ASN A 368 30.23 15.23 11.65
N GLU A 369 30.74 16.34 11.12
CA GLU A 369 30.58 17.66 11.73
C GLU A 369 29.10 18.09 11.70
N GLY A 370 28.67 18.79 12.74
CA GLY A 370 27.35 19.43 12.73
C GLY A 370 27.28 20.52 11.65
N LEU A 371 26.07 20.87 11.21
CA LEU A 371 25.88 21.94 10.23
C LEU A 371 26.51 23.26 10.71
N PRO A 372 27.02 24.11 9.81
CA PRO A 372 27.51 25.43 10.17
C PRO A 372 26.43 26.23 10.90
N LYS A 373 26.79 26.93 11.99
CA LYS A 373 25.83 27.63 12.87
C LYS A 373 24.82 28.51 12.12
N ALA A 374 25.26 29.21 11.07
CA ALA A 374 24.39 30.07 10.26
C ALA A 374 23.33 29.28 9.48
N LEU A 375 23.70 28.13 8.92
CA LEU A 375 22.80 27.24 8.20
C LEU A 375 21.84 26.55 9.18
N ALA A 376 22.36 25.99 10.28
CA ALA A 376 21.56 25.39 11.33
C ALA A 376 20.48 26.36 11.86
N GLY A 377 20.89 27.59 12.22
CA GLY A 377 19.94 28.62 12.68
C GLY A 377 18.91 29.03 11.62
N THR A 378 19.24 28.91 10.33
CA THR A 378 18.27 29.18 9.24
C THR A 378 17.22 28.06 9.14
N LEU A 379 17.65 26.81 9.25
CA LEU A 379 16.76 25.64 9.22
C LEU A 379 15.85 25.60 10.45
N GLU A 380 16.38 25.86 11.65
CA GLU A 380 15.59 25.96 12.89
C GLU A 380 14.50 27.04 12.79
N ARG A 381 14.83 28.23 12.25
CA ARG A 381 13.84 29.29 12.02
C ARG A 381 12.75 28.85 11.05
N LYS A 382 13.10 28.09 10.02
CA LYS A 382 12.15 27.54 9.04
C LYS A 382 11.21 26.53 9.71
N LEU A 383 11.75 25.57 10.46
CA LEU A 383 11.00 24.59 11.24
C LEU A 383 9.99 25.27 12.18
N ARG A 384 10.43 26.25 12.98
CA ARG A 384 9.55 27.01 13.89
C ARG A 384 8.46 27.79 13.16
N LYS A 385 8.75 28.35 11.99
CA LYS A 385 7.77 29.11 11.20
C LYS A 385 6.71 28.20 10.59
N THR A 386 7.10 27.04 10.05
CA THR A 386 6.15 26.10 9.43
C THR A 386 5.29 25.37 10.47
N ALA A 387 5.87 25.00 11.63
CA ALA A 387 5.12 24.40 12.74
C ALA A 387 3.96 25.30 13.23
N LYS A 388 4.12 26.63 13.19
CA LYS A 388 3.02 27.57 13.50
C LYS A 388 1.91 27.59 12.45
N ARG A 389 2.20 27.27 11.19
CA ARG A 389 1.23 27.25 10.08
C ARG A 389 0.43 25.96 10.03
N LEU A 390 1.05 24.85 10.39
CA LEU A 390 0.43 23.53 10.51
C LEU A 390 -0.28 23.32 11.86
N ALA A 391 -0.35 24.35 12.71
CA ALA A 391 -1.05 24.28 13.98
C ALA A 391 -2.55 24.02 13.73
N PRO A 392 -3.17 23.09 14.47
CA PRO A 392 -4.48 22.59 14.11
C PRO A 392 -5.57 23.63 14.41
N PRO A 393 -6.77 23.47 13.79
CA PRO A 393 -7.93 24.32 14.05
C PRO A 393 -8.31 24.38 15.55
N ALA A 394 -9.04 25.42 15.95
CA ALA A 394 -9.41 25.66 17.36
C ALA A 394 -10.10 24.45 18.04
N ALA A 395 -10.85 23.65 17.29
CA ALA A 395 -11.53 22.44 17.78
C ALA A 395 -10.56 21.35 18.31
N VAL A 396 -9.38 21.24 17.72
CA VAL A 396 -8.35 20.25 18.09
C VAL A 396 -7.64 20.62 19.40
N ARG A 397 -7.61 21.93 19.74
CA ARG A 397 -7.01 22.40 20.99
C ARG A 397 -7.78 21.97 22.24
N ALA A 398 -9.09 21.73 22.11
CA ALA A 398 -9.93 21.22 23.21
C ALA A 398 -9.60 19.75 23.52
N SER A 399 -9.49 18.91 22.50
CA SER A 399 -9.08 17.49 22.61
C SER A 399 -7.67 17.33 23.19
N ALA A 400 -6.74 18.22 22.84
CA ALA A 400 -5.40 18.25 23.43
C ALA A 400 -5.39 18.52 24.95
N ALA A 401 -6.42 19.15 25.52
CA ALA A 401 -6.55 19.34 26.96
C ALA A 401 -7.01 18.05 27.68
N GLU A 402 -7.89 17.28 27.05
CA GLU A 402 -8.30 15.95 27.53
C GLU A 402 -7.15 14.94 27.49
N MET A 403 -6.34 14.95 26.44
CA MET A 403 -5.15 14.10 26.38
C MET A 403 -4.10 14.45 27.45
N ARG A 404 -3.94 15.73 27.80
CA ARG A 404 -3.07 16.11 28.93
C ARG A 404 -3.57 15.54 30.25
N LYS A 405 -4.89 15.42 30.41
CA LYS A 405 -5.52 14.79 31.58
C LYS A 405 -5.27 13.28 31.61
N GLN A 406 -5.38 12.61 30.45
CA GLN A 406 -5.11 11.17 30.33
C GLN A 406 -3.63 10.82 30.53
N LYS A 407 -2.72 11.64 29.98
CA LYS A 407 -1.28 11.52 30.24
C LYS A 407 -0.96 11.69 31.72
N LYS A 408 -1.55 12.69 32.38
CA LYS A 408 -1.39 12.88 33.83
C LYS A 408 -1.86 11.66 34.63
N MET A 409 -2.94 11.00 34.22
CA MET A 409 -3.41 9.76 34.86
C MET A 409 -2.48 8.55 34.65
N LEU A 410 -1.77 8.47 33.52
CA LEU A 410 -0.81 7.41 33.24
C LEU A 410 0.52 7.65 33.96
N ASP A 411 0.98 8.90 34.05
CA ASP A 411 2.20 9.29 34.76
C ASP A 411 2.04 9.18 36.30
N GLU A 412 0.80 9.12 36.82
CA GLU A 412 0.47 8.93 38.24
C GLU A 412 0.30 7.45 38.67
N ARG A 413 0.48 6.49 37.75
CA ARG A 413 0.50 5.04 38.02
C ARG A 413 1.92 4.49 37.91
#